data_AF-A0AA40YCI5-F1
#
_entry.id   AF-A0AA40YCI5-F1
#
_cell.length_a   1.000
_cell.length_b   1.000
_cell.length_c   1.000
_cell.angle_alpha   90.00
_cell.angle_beta   90.00
_cell.angle_gamma   90.00
#
_symmetry.space_group_name_H-M   'P 1'
#
loop_
_entity.id
_entity.type
_entity.pdbx_description
1 polymer ?
#
loop_
_entity_poly.entity_id
_entity_poly.type
_entity_poly.pdbx_seq_one_letter_code
_entity_poly.pdbx_strand_id
1 'polypeptide(L)'
;MQSLKRHGRTTSKRQQPVVAPEPEYVEPGTPDDDVDAYDTFEMFRVVCPDCSQPIALLADEEVLPEHALCASPWNPFGLTVCPGTGRRASEARPADETVTPQEQDTALLLTLPQGLDWRTQPFSHVGGPGSRPIRFPVMRRDAA
;
A
#
# COMPACT_ATOMS: atom_id res chain seq x y z
N MET A 1 23.93 -16.16 -43.13
CA MET A 1 24.32 -15.04 -42.24
C MET A 1 24.70 -15.61 -40.89
N GLN A 2 25.94 -15.36 -40.46
CA GLN A 2 26.58 -15.99 -39.30
C GLN A 2 26.09 -15.33 -38.00
N SER A 3 25.49 -16.11 -37.10
CA SER A 3 25.12 -15.64 -35.76
C SER A 3 26.36 -15.72 -34.86
N LEU A 4 26.90 -14.57 -34.48
CA LEU A 4 28.05 -14.47 -33.58
C LEU A 4 27.65 -14.93 -32.18
N LYS A 5 28.32 -15.97 -31.67
CA LYS A 5 28.21 -16.46 -30.28
C LYS A 5 28.61 -15.35 -29.31
N ARG A 6 27.63 -14.76 -28.63
CA ARG A 6 27.85 -13.88 -27.47
C ARG A 6 28.41 -14.73 -26.34
N HIS A 7 29.64 -14.43 -25.93
CA HIS A 7 30.29 -15.05 -24.79
C HIS A 7 29.59 -14.58 -23.51
N GLY A 8 29.29 -15.54 -22.62
CA GLY A 8 28.53 -15.32 -21.41
C GLY A 8 29.12 -14.23 -20.52
N ARG A 9 28.25 -13.32 -20.07
CA ARG A 9 28.58 -12.29 -19.08
C ARG A 9 28.76 -12.99 -17.74
N THR A 10 29.99 -13.05 -17.23
CA THR A 10 30.27 -13.57 -15.89
C THR A 10 29.66 -12.62 -14.86
N THR A 11 28.66 -13.09 -14.12
CA THR A 11 28.08 -12.35 -12.99
C THR A 11 29.09 -12.38 -11.84
N SER A 12 29.69 -11.22 -11.54
CA SER A 12 30.56 -11.04 -10.39
C SER A 12 29.82 -11.41 -9.11
N LYS A 13 30.22 -12.52 -8.48
CA LYS A 13 29.68 -13.00 -7.21
C LYS A 13 30.36 -12.24 -6.06
N ARG A 14 30.14 -10.93 -5.98
CA ARG A 14 30.43 -10.16 -4.77
C ARG A 14 29.15 -10.16 -3.93
N GLN A 15 28.96 -11.21 -3.14
CA GLN A 15 27.99 -11.18 -2.06
C GLN A 15 28.46 -10.12 -1.07
N GLN A 16 27.92 -8.90 -1.18
CA GLN A 16 27.99 -7.97 -0.05
C GLN A 16 27.15 -8.61 1.06
N PRO A 17 27.70 -8.81 2.27
CA PRO A 17 26.87 -9.11 3.41
C PRO A 17 25.92 -7.93 3.60
N VAL A 18 24.62 -8.20 3.49
CA VAL A 18 23.59 -7.24 3.90
C VAL A 18 23.77 -7.09 5.40
N VAL A 19 24.42 -5.99 5.80
CA VAL A 19 24.42 -5.54 7.19
C VAL A 19 22.96 -5.22 7.48
N ALA A 20 22.33 -6.01 8.34
CA ALA A 20 21.05 -5.64 8.90
C ALA A 20 21.25 -4.29 9.60
N PRO A 21 20.48 -3.24 9.29
CA PRO A 21 20.54 -2.02 10.09
C PRO A 21 20.23 -2.42 11.53
N GLU A 22 21.15 -2.16 12.45
CA GLU A 22 20.79 -2.20 13.86
C GLU A 22 19.62 -1.23 14.06
N PRO A 23 18.55 -1.64 14.75
CA PRO A 23 17.50 -0.71 15.10
C PRO A 23 18.15 0.41 15.92
N GLU A 24 18.13 1.63 15.41
CA GLU A 24 18.49 2.81 16.20
C GLU A 24 17.55 2.82 17.41
N TYR A 25 18.12 2.53 18.57
CA TYR A 25 17.42 2.61 19.83
C TYR A 25 17.16 4.10 20.09
N VAL A 26 15.92 4.52 19.80
CA VAL A 26 15.40 5.80 20.25
C VAL A 26 15.26 5.68 21.77
N GLU A 27 16.19 6.29 22.50
CA GLU A 27 16.01 6.56 23.93
C GLU A 27 14.65 7.24 24.10
N PRO A 28 13.75 6.75 24.98
CA PRO A 28 12.52 7.45 25.28
C PRO A 28 12.90 8.81 25.86
N GLY A 29 12.77 9.85 25.02
CA GLY A 29 13.05 11.22 25.38
C GLY A 29 12.33 11.58 26.67
N THR A 30 13.06 12.28 27.55
CA THR A 30 12.50 12.98 28.70
C THR A 30 11.26 13.78 28.27
N PRO A 31 10.17 13.80 29.06
CA PRO A 31 8.97 14.56 28.73
C PRO A 31 9.24 16.07 28.95
N ASP A 32 9.99 16.67 28.04
CA ASP A 32 10.18 18.11 27.91
C ASP A 32 9.76 18.51 26.49
N ASP A 33 8.52 18.99 26.39
CA ASP A 33 7.97 20.01 25.48
C ASP A 33 8.31 20.06 23.97
N ASP A 34 8.82 18.99 23.34
CA ASP A 34 9.06 18.97 21.87
C ASP A 34 8.18 17.96 21.10
N VAL A 35 7.06 17.52 21.67
CA VAL A 35 6.10 16.64 20.96
C VAL A 35 5.28 17.37 19.89
N ASP A 36 5.38 18.71 19.84
CA ASP A 36 4.75 19.56 18.81
C ASP A 36 5.68 19.82 17.60
N ALA A 37 6.88 19.22 17.57
CA ALA A 37 7.79 19.32 16.42
C ALA A 37 7.45 18.32 15.30
N TYR A 38 6.49 17.42 15.51
CA TYR A 38 5.88 16.64 14.44
C TYR A 38 4.69 17.43 13.91
N ASP A 39 4.94 18.24 12.87
CA ASP A 39 3.89 18.89 12.07
C ASP A 39 2.77 17.87 11.78
N THR A 40 1.72 17.91 12.59
CA THR A 40 0.48 17.20 12.32
C THR A 40 -0.23 18.04 11.27
N PHE A 41 0.26 17.98 10.04
CA PHE A 41 -0.32 18.71 8.93
C PHE A 41 -1.79 18.29 8.81
N GLU A 42 -2.68 19.26 8.92
CA GLU A 42 -4.11 19.03 8.78
C GLU A 42 -4.39 18.61 7.33
N MET A 43 -4.67 17.31 7.15
CA MET A 43 -4.99 16.70 5.87
C MET A 43 -6.50 16.70 5.67
N PHE A 44 -6.97 17.29 4.59
CA PHE A 44 -8.38 17.25 4.20
C PHE A 44 -8.54 16.63 2.81
N ARG A 45 -9.77 16.30 2.41
CA ARG A 45 -10.04 15.68 1.11
C ARG A 45 -10.96 16.54 0.26
N VAL A 46 -10.61 16.68 -1.01
CA VAL A 46 -11.44 17.34 -2.03
C VAL A 46 -11.69 16.41 -3.19
N VAL A 47 -12.77 16.62 -3.93
CA VAL A 47 -13.09 15.86 -5.15
C VAL A 47 -12.53 16.59 -6.36
N CYS A 48 -11.59 15.96 -7.07
CA CYS A 48 -11.06 16.52 -8.31
C CYS A 48 -12.18 16.66 -9.36
N PRO A 49 -12.37 17.85 -9.98
CA PRO A 49 -13.46 18.07 -10.92
C PRO A 49 -13.32 17.29 -12.23
N ASP A 50 -12.11 16.89 -12.63
CA ASP A 50 -11.88 16.18 -13.89
C ASP A 50 -12.01 14.66 -13.78
N CYS A 51 -11.53 14.04 -12.68
CA CYS A 51 -11.57 12.58 -12.51
C CYS A 51 -12.58 12.11 -11.46
N SER A 52 -13.23 13.03 -10.73
CA SER A 52 -14.19 12.74 -9.64
C SER A 52 -13.62 11.89 -8.50
N GLN A 53 -12.30 11.73 -8.40
CA GLN A 53 -11.65 11.02 -7.31
C GLN A 53 -11.41 11.96 -6.13
N PRO A 54 -11.54 11.46 -4.88
CA PRO A 54 -11.11 12.18 -3.71
C PRO A 54 -9.58 12.25 -3.67
N ILE A 55 -9.05 13.45 -3.49
CA ILE A 55 -7.63 13.78 -3.38
C ILE A 55 -7.37 14.32 -1.98
N ALA A 56 -6.36 13.78 -1.30
CA ALA A 56 -5.90 14.33 -0.03
C ALA A 56 -5.03 15.56 -0.29
N LEU A 57 -5.29 16.63 0.44
CA LEU A 57 -4.54 17.88 0.41
C LEU A 57 -4.09 18.26 1.82
N LEU A 58 -2.96 18.94 1.91
CA LEU A 58 -2.53 19.64 3.11
C LEU A 58 -3.14 21.05 3.14
N ALA A 59 -3.34 21.62 4.33
CA ALA A 59 -3.95 22.93 4.53
C ALA A 59 -3.29 24.08 3.73
N ASP A 60 -2.00 23.97 3.44
CA ASP A 60 -1.20 24.95 2.69
C ASP A 60 -1.12 24.68 1.18
N GLU A 61 -1.68 23.56 0.69
CA GLU A 61 -1.70 23.22 -0.73
C GLU A 61 -2.82 23.93 -1.49
N GLU A 62 -2.44 24.96 -2.24
CA GLU A 62 -3.36 25.78 -3.04
C GLU A 62 -3.78 25.15 -4.39
N VAL A 63 -3.10 24.07 -4.79
CA VAL A 63 -3.31 23.37 -6.07
C VAL A 63 -3.37 21.87 -5.89
N LEU A 64 -4.13 21.20 -6.76
CA LEU A 64 -4.22 19.74 -6.75
C LEU A 64 -2.86 19.12 -7.11
N PRO A 65 -2.34 18.19 -6.30
CA PRO A 65 -1.10 17.50 -6.60
C PRO A 65 -1.24 16.64 -7.85
N GLU A 66 -0.10 16.17 -8.37
CA GLU A 66 -0.09 15.20 -9.45
C GLU A 66 -0.79 13.91 -8.98
N HIS A 67 -1.82 13.52 -9.72
CA HIS A 67 -2.58 12.32 -9.44
C HIS A 67 -2.97 11.62 -10.74
N ALA A 68 -3.17 10.32 -10.64
CA ALA A 68 -3.42 9.49 -11.81
C ALA A 68 -4.92 9.37 -12.14
N LEU A 69 -5.24 9.44 -13.43
CA LEU A 69 -6.51 9.03 -13.98
C LEU A 69 -6.43 7.55 -14.36
N CYS A 70 -7.35 6.75 -13.79
CA CYS A 70 -7.60 5.39 -14.27
C CYS A 70 -8.70 5.43 -15.32
N ALA A 71 -8.34 5.22 -16.60
CA ALA A 71 -9.30 5.30 -17.70
C ALA A 71 -10.45 4.29 -17.60
N SER A 72 -10.23 3.16 -16.93
CA SER A 72 -11.26 2.14 -16.67
C SER A 72 -10.91 1.32 -15.43
N PRO A 73 -11.88 0.99 -14.56
CA PRO A 73 -11.66 0.09 -13.42
C PRO A 73 -11.09 -1.29 -13.81
N TRP A 74 -11.29 -1.70 -15.06
CA TRP A 74 -10.84 -2.99 -15.59
C TRP A 74 -9.41 -2.96 -16.14
N ASN A 75 -8.76 -1.79 -16.22
CA ASN A 75 -7.37 -1.65 -16.62
C ASN A 75 -6.59 -0.76 -15.63
N PRO A 76 -6.22 -1.29 -14.45
CA PRO A 76 -5.54 -0.52 -13.41
C PRO A 76 -4.10 -0.12 -13.77
N PHE A 77 -3.54 -0.68 -14.84
CA PHE A 77 -2.16 -0.40 -15.27
C PHE A 77 -2.09 0.74 -16.30
N GLY A 78 -3.22 1.16 -16.87
CA GLY A 78 -3.30 2.24 -17.84
C GLY A 78 -3.37 3.63 -17.21
N LEU A 79 -2.68 3.84 -16.08
CA LEU A 79 -2.69 5.12 -15.36
C LEU A 79 -1.96 6.20 -16.17
N THR A 80 -2.61 7.35 -16.34
CA THR A 80 -2.01 8.56 -16.93
C THR A 80 -2.17 9.72 -15.96
N VAL A 81 -1.37 10.77 -16.07
CA VAL A 81 -1.57 11.99 -15.26
C VAL A 81 -2.96 12.57 -15.54
N CYS A 82 -3.69 12.87 -14.48
CA CYS A 82 -5.02 13.46 -14.58
C CYS A 82 -4.90 14.91 -15.09
N PRO A 83 -5.76 15.34 -16.05
CA PRO A 83 -5.76 16.72 -16.53
C PRO A 83 -6.11 17.75 -15.43
N GLY A 84 -6.69 17.31 -14.31
CA GLY A 84 -6.95 18.16 -13.14
C GLY A 84 -5.73 18.45 -12.28
N THR A 85 -4.57 17.86 -12.59
CA THR A 85 -3.31 18.18 -11.90
C THR A 85 -2.98 19.67 -12.03
N GLY A 86 -2.66 20.31 -10.91
CA GLY A 86 -2.34 21.74 -10.85
C GLY A 86 -3.54 22.69 -10.89
N ARG A 87 -4.79 22.19 -10.96
CA ARG A 87 -5.98 23.03 -10.75
C ARG A 87 -6.00 23.60 -9.33
N ARG A 88 -6.67 24.74 -9.14
CA ARG A 88 -6.84 25.34 -7.81
C ARG A 88 -7.66 24.45 -6.90
N ALA A 89 -7.21 24.28 -5.65
CA ALA A 89 -7.96 23.54 -4.63
C ALA A 89 -9.35 24.15 -4.38
N SER A 90 -9.49 25.47 -4.51
CA SER A 90 -10.76 26.20 -4.38
C SER A 90 -11.79 25.92 -5.48
N GLU A 91 -11.40 25.30 -6.60
CA GLU A 91 -12.32 24.83 -7.64
C GLU A 91 -12.89 23.43 -7.33
N ALA A 92 -12.32 22.73 -6.34
CA ALA A 92 -12.73 21.39 -5.95
C ALA A 92 -13.71 21.44 -4.76
N ARG A 93 -14.73 20.58 -4.77
CA ARG A 93 -15.68 20.46 -3.65
C ARG A 93 -15.05 19.60 -2.53
N PRO A 94 -15.32 19.88 -1.24
CA PRO A 94 -14.98 18.96 -0.16
C PRO A 94 -15.52 17.54 -0.41
N ALA A 95 -14.73 16.51 -0.10
CA ALA A 95 -15.12 15.12 -0.28
C ALA A 95 -16.09 14.65 0.82
N ASP A 96 -15.94 15.17 2.03
CA ASP A 96 -16.69 14.73 3.21
C ASP A 96 -18.16 15.17 3.19
N GLU A 97 -18.55 16.13 2.34
CA GLU A 97 -19.95 16.50 2.12
C GLU A 97 -20.78 15.39 1.46
N THR A 98 -20.13 14.37 0.87
CA THR A 98 -20.81 13.34 0.08
C THR A 98 -20.93 11.97 0.72
N VAL A 99 -20.27 11.74 1.85
CA VAL A 99 -20.31 10.43 2.51
C VAL A 99 -21.33 10.50 3.63
N THR A 100 -22.60 10.18 3.32
CA THR A 100 -23.51 9.73 4.37
C THR A 100 -22.91 8.46 4.98
N PRO A 101 -22.58 8.42 6.28
CA PRO A 101 -22.06 7.21 6.90
C PRO A 101 -23.12 6.12 6.73
N GLN A 102 -22.85 5.14 5.88
CA GLN A 102 -23.70 3.98 5.77
C GLN A 102 -23.46 3.16 7.02
N GLU A 103 -24.41 3.18 7.96
CA GLU A 103 -24.42 2.30 9.13
C GLU A 103 -24.57 0.85 8.65
N GLN A 104 -23.44 0.24 8.29
CA GLN A 104 -23.36 -1.19 8.08
C GLN A 104 -22.97 -1.84 9.41
N ASP A 105 -23.62 -2.95 9.75
CA ASP A 105 -23.27 -3.74 10.92
C ASP A 105 -21.78 -4.11 10.86
N THR A 106 -20.98 -3.60 11.80
CA THR A 106 -19.54 -3.80 11.85
C THR A 106 -19.19 -5.27 11.98
N ALA A 107 -20.06 -6.09 12.59
CA ALA A 107 -19.88 -7.52 12.66
C ALA A 107 -19.94 -8.17 11.26
N LEU A 108 -20.80 -7.68 10.36
CA LEU A 108 -20.91 -8.17 8.99
C LEU A 108 -19.70 -7.78 8.14
N LEU A 109 -19.12 -6.59 8.35
CA LEU A 109 -17.92 -6.14 7.65
C LEU A 109 -16.65 -6.85 8.10
N LEU A 110 -16.54 -7.15 9.39
CA LEU A 110 -15.34 -7.76 9.99
C LEU A 110 -15.39 -9.29 9.99
N THR A 111 -16.54 -9.89 9.69
CA THR A 111 -16.65 -11.33 9.54
C THR A 111 -16.24 -11.74 8.14
N LEU A 112 -15.10 -12.42 8.07
CA LEU A 112 -14.64 -13.07 6.84
C LEU A 112 -15.68 -14.12 6.40
N PRO A 113 -16.14 -14.10 5.13
CA PRO A 113 -17.08 -15.10 4.64
C PRO A 113 -16.55 -16.52 4.84
N GLN A 114 -17.42 -17.46 5.19
CA GLN A 114 -17.05 -18.86 5.31
C GLN A 114 -16.48 -19.36 3.97
N GLY A 115 -15.25 -19.88 4.00
CA GLY A 115 -14.53 -20.35 2.81
C GLY A 115 -13.63 -19.31 2.13
N LEU A 116 -13.64 -18.05 2.56
CA LEU A 116 -12.69 -17.05 2.09
C LEU A 116 -11.43 -17.07 2.97
N ASP A 117 -10.48 -17.97 2.68
CA ASP A 117 -9.15 -17.88 3.28
C ASP A 117 -8.25 -17.02 2.38
N TRP A 118 -7.96 -15.78 2.79
CA TRP A 118 -7.13 -14.84 2.04
C TRP A 118 -5.72 -15.40 1.75
N ARG A 119 -5.24 -16.36 2.57
CA ARG A 119 -3.92 -16.98 2.43
C ARG A 119 -3.86 -18.01 1.31
N THR A 120 -5.00 -18.51 0.83
CA THR A 120 -5.08 -19.49 -0.27
C THR A 120 -5.56 -18.88 -1.57
N GLN A 121 -5.74 -17.55 -1.62
CA GLN A 121 -6.14 -16.85 -2.83
C GLN A 121 -5.06 -16.94 -3.91
N PRO A 122 -5.44 -16.89 -5.21
CA PRO A 122 -4.51 -17.08 -6.33
C PRO A 122 -3.36 -16.06 -6.43
N PHE A 123 -3.44 -14.95 -5.69
CA PHE A 123 -2.40 -13.93 -5.57
C PHE A 123 -1.61 -14.01 -4.24
N SER A 124 -1.93 -14.98 -3.38
CA SER A 124 -1.16 -15.24 -2.18
C SER A 124 0.21 -15.80 -2.55
N HIS A 125 1.27 -15.24 -1.95
CA HIS A 125 2.62 -15.80 -2.07
C HIS A 125 2.78 -17.12 -1.30
N VAL A 126 1.79 -17.48 -0.47
CA VAL A 126 1.70 -18.78 0.21
C VAL A 126 1.10 -19.78 -0.78
N GLY A 127 1.93 -20.56 -1.48
CA GLY A 127 1.40 -21.58 -2.40
C GLY A 127 2.18 -21.79 -3.71
N GLY A 128 3.14 -20.92 -4.04
CA GLY A 128 3.90 -21.03 -5.30
C GLY A 128 4.63 -22.37 -5.45
N PRO A 129 4.97 -22.82 -6.67
CA PRO A 129 5.65 -24.10 -6.91
C PRO A 129 6.99 -24.17 -6.14
N GLY A 130 6.95 -24.75 -4.94
CA GLY A 130 8.04 -24.72 -3.96
C GLY A 130 7.57 -24.65 -2.50
N SER A 131 6.37 -24.10 -2.22
CA SER A 131 5.81 -24.08 -0.88
C SER A 131 5.29 -25.47 -0.51
N ARG A 132 6.09 -26.24 0.21
CA ARG A 132 5.61 -27.45 0.87
C ARG A 132 5.15 -27.07 2.28
N PRO A 133 3.93 -27.45 2.71
CA PRO A 133 3.52 -27.24 4.09
C PRO A 133 4.49 -27.96 5.04
N ILE A 134 4.94 -27.26 6.08
CA ILE A 134 5.77 -27.83 7.15
C ILE A 134 4.92 -28.91 7.83
N ARG A 135 5.35 -30.17 7.76
CA ARG A 135 4.69 -31.26 8.48
C ARG A 135 5.11 -31.21 9.93
N PHE A 136 4.19 -30.83 10.82
CA PHE A 136 4.40 -31.00 12.25
C PHE A 136 4.27 -32.48 12.62
N PRO A 137 5.23 -33.07 13.36
CA PRO A 137 5.06 -34.41 13.88
C PRO A 137 3.89 -34.41 14.86
N VAL A 138 2.92 -35.30 14.61
CA VAL A 138 1.82 -35.57 15.53
C VAL A 138 2.43 -36.17 16.80
N MET A 139 2.47 -35.40 17.89
CA MET A 139 2.71 -35.97 19.22
C MET A 139 1.57 -36.94 19.50
N ARG A 140 1.90 -38.24 19.55
CA ARG A 140 0.97 -39.25 20.06
C ARG A 140 0.69 -38.88 21.52
N ARG A 141 -0.58 -38.61 21.82
CA ARG A 141 -1.05 -38.64 23.21
C ARG A 141 -1.00 -40.10 23.62
N ASP A 142 -0.03 -40.45 24.45
CA ASP A 142 -0.06 -41.72 25.15
C ASP A 142 -1.27 -41.68 26.09
N ALA A 143 -2.17 -42.64 25.90
CA ALA A 143 -3.28 -42.89 26.80
C ALA A 143 -2.73 -43.54 28.08
N ALA A 144 -3.25 -43.08 29.22
CA ALA A 144 -2.83 -43.42 30.58
C ALA A 144 -2.86 -44.93 30.90
#